data_AF-A0A9E2RW90-F1
#
_entry.id   AF-A0A9E2RW90-F1
#
_cell.length_a   1.000
_cell.length_b   1.000
_cell.length_c   1.000
_cell.angle_alpha   90.00
_cell.angle_beta   90.00
_cell.angle_gamma   90.00
#
_symmetry.space_group_name_H-M   'P 1'
#
loop_
_entity.id
_entity.type
_entity.pdbx_description
1 polymer ?
#
loop_
_entity_poly.entity_id
_entity_poly.type
_entity_poly.pdbx_seq_one_letter_code
_entity_poly.pdbx_strand_id
1 'polypeptide(L)'
;RGARGGYSLARAPERITAVEIIDAVEGRVAITQCSLGHDRCNLEAVCGVGHNWQRISMAIREALRTVTLAQLARPTAAVPLHMDFGALLTHTRHSRT
;
A
#
# COMPACT_ATOMS: atom_id res chain seq x y z
N ARG A 1 -14.71 -32.62 4.81
CA ARG A 1 -13.37 -32.56 5.42
C ARG A 1 -13.12 -33.90 6.10
N GLY A 2 -12.04 -34.60 5.76
CA GLY A 2 -11.71 -35.93 6.32
C GLY A 2 -10.48 -35.89 7.23
N ALA A 3 -10.12 -37.03 7.81
CA ALA A 3 -9.05 -37.17 8.81
C ALA A 3 -7.63 -36.77 8.34
N ARG A 4 -7.43 -36.43 7.07
CA ARG A 4 -6.17 -35.88 6.49
C ARG A 4 -6.38 -34.53 5.77
N GLY A 5 -7.38 -33.75 6.19
CA GLY A 5 -7.71 -32.49 5.54
C GLY A 5 -6.65 -31.40 5.76
N GLY A 6 -6.54 -30.50 4.80
CA GLY A 6 -5.69 -29.31 4.86
C GLY A 6 -5.99 -28.38 3.69
N TYR A 7 -5.33 -27.22 3.67
CA TYR A 7 -5.35 -26.31 2.53
C TYR A 7 -4.01 -26.39 1.80
N SER A 8 -4.07 -26.36 0.47
CA SER A 8 -2.92 -26.19 -0.39
C SER A 8 -3.13 -24.95 -1.26
N LEU A 9 -2.05 -24.37 -1.76
CA LEU A 9 -2.15 -23.29 -2.74
C LEU A 9 -2.83 -23.82 -4.01
N ALA A 10 -3.82 -23.07 -4.51
CA ALA A 10 -4.51 -23.39 -5.75
C ALA A 10 -3.66 -23.10 -7.00
N ARG A 11 -2.61 -22.29 -6.86
CA ARG A 11 -1.66 -21.88 -7.90
C ARG A 11 -0.25 -21.83 -7.33
N ALA A 12 0.77 -21.87 -8.19
CA ALA A 12 2.15 -21.66 -7.79
C ALA A 12 2.33 -20.30 -7.09
N PRO A 13 3.15 -20.19 -6.03
CA PRO A 13 3.32 -18.95 -5.26
C PRO A 13 3.90 -17.78 -6.07
N GLU A 14 4.58 -18.06 -7.19
CA GLU A 14 5.08 -17.05 -8.15
C GLU A 14 3.95 -16.40 -8.97
N ARG A 15 2.76 -17.01 -8.97
CA ARG A 15 1.57 -16.53 -9.70
C ARG A 15 0.51 -15.93 -8.78
N ILE A 16 0.82 -15.74 -7.50
CA ILE A 16 -0.05 -15.14 -6.50
C ILE A 16 0.63 -13.86 -6.03
N THR A 17 0.01 -12.72 -6.29
CA THR A 17 0.55 -11.40 -5.94
C THR A 17 0.07 -10.96 -4.55
N ALA A 18 0.81 -10.03 -3.93
CA ALA A 18 0.42 -9.46 -2.65
C ALA A 18 -0.92 -8.72 -2.74
N VAL A 19 -1.19 -8.02 -3.86
CA VAL A 19 -2.50 -7.37 -4.07
C VAL A 19 -3.65 -8.38 -4.13
N GLU A 20 -3.47 -9.57 -4.74
CA GLU A 20 -4.50 -10.62 -4.73
C GLU A 20 -4.76 -11.18 -3.34
N ILE A 21 -3.71 -11.30 -2.51
CA ILE A 21 -3.83 -11.76 -1.12
C ILE A 21 -4.60 -10.73 -0.30
N ILE A 22 -4.20 -9.46 -0.36
CA ILE A 22 -4.84 -8.39 0.42
C ILE A 22 -6.28 -8.17 -0.03
N ASP A 23 -6.54 -8.14 -1.34
CA ASP A 23 -7.90 -8.00 -1.87
C ASP A 23 -8.82 -9.14 -1.40
N ALA A 24 -8.29 -10.36 -1.19
CA ALA A 24 -9.07 -11.51 -0.71
C ALA A 24 -9.35 -11.49 0.81
N VAL A 25 -8.49 -10.85 1.61
CA VAL A 25 -8.58 -10.85 3.08
C VAL A 25 -9.21 -9.56 3.61
N GLU A 26 -8.76 -8.41 3.12
CA GLU A 26 -9.15 -7.08 3.61
C GLU A 26 -10.07 -6.35 2.62
N GLY A 27 -10.04 -6.74 1.35
CA GLY A 27 -10.66 -5.99 0.27
C GLY A 27 -9.71 -5.00 -0.40
N ARG A 28 -10.24 -4.15 -1.28
CA ARG A 28 -9.42 -3.29 -2.14
C ARG A 28 -8.66 -2.24 -1.33
N VAL A 29 -7.32 -2.34 -1.31
CA VAL A 29 -6.42 -1.35 -0.70
C VAL A 29 -6.68 0.07 -1.20
N ALA A 30 -6.90 0.99 -0.27
CA ALA A 30 -7.03 2.42 -0.49
C ALA A 30 -6.68 3.21 0.76
N ILE A 31 -6.13 4.41 0.59
CA ILE A 31 -5.83 5.29 1.73
C ILE A 31 -7.11 5.90 2.31
N THR A 32 -8.06 6.25 1.44
CA THR A 32 -9.38 6.73 1.84
C THR A 32 -10.45 6.03 1.01
N GLN A 33 -11.68 6.00 1.52
CA GLN A 33 -12.81 5.38 0.81
C GLN A 33 -13.01 5.98 -0.60
N CYS A 34 -12.97 7.31 -0.75
CA CYS A 34 -13.07 7.96 -2.06
C CYS A 34 -11.82 7.84 -2.95
N SER A 35 -10.71 7.28 -2.45
CA SER A 35 -9.51 7.08 -3.26
C SER A 35 -9.67 5.95 -4.29
N LEU A 36 -10.76 5.19 -4.23
CA LEU A 36 -11.00 4.06 -5.10
C LEU A 36 -11.81 4.40 -6.36
N GLY A 37 -12.35 5.63 -6.47
CA GLY A 37 -13.03 6.14 -7.67
C GLY A 37 -14.44 5.59 -7.92
N HIS A 38 -14.92 4.64 -7.11
CA HIS A 38 -16.30 4.13 -7.16
C HIS A 38 -17.15 4.52 -5.95
N ASP A 39 -16.53 4.99 -4.86
CA ASP A 39 -17.23 5.54 -3.71
C ASP A 39 -17.40 7.04 -3.83
N ARG A 40 -18.65 7.50 -3.77
CA ARG A 40 -18.96 8.94 -3.73
C ARG A 40 -18.75 9.46 -2.31
N CYS A 41 -17.68 10.22 -2.11
CA CYS A 41 -17.54 11.01 -0.89
C CYS A 41 -18.25 12.34 -1.05
N ASN A 42 -19.05 12.73 -0.05
CA ASN A 42 -19.79 14.00 -0.07
C ASN A 42 -18.89 15.24 -0.14
N LEU A 43 -17.60 15.09 0.17
CA LEU A 43 -16.60 16.15 0.12
C LEU A 43 -15.80 16.15 -1.19
N GLU A 44 -16.03 15.20 -2.10
CA GLU A 44 -15.19 14.99 -3.29
C GLU A 44 -15.07 16.26 -4.15
N ALA A 45 -16.17 16.99 -4.34
CA ALA A 45 -16.20 18.24 -5.10
C ALA A 45 -15.35 19.38 -4.50
N VAL A 46 -15.06 19.34 -3.20
CA VAL A 46 -14.31 20.40 -2.49
C VAL A 46 -13.00 19.89 -1.87
N CYS A 47 -12.70 18.59 -2.00
CA CYS A 47 -11.53 17.97 -1.41
C CYS A 47 -10.29 18.23 -2.28
N GLY A 48 -9.56 19.30 -1.98
CA GLY A 48 -8.32 19.67 -2.70
C GLY A 48 -7.20 18.63 -2.65
N VAL A 49 -7.30 17.61 -1.78
CA VAL A 49 -6.32 16.52 -1.64
C VAL A 49 -6.80 15.18 -2.21
N GLY A 50 -8.07 15.05 -2.59
CA GLY A 50 -8.67 13.77 -2.97
C GLY A 50 -7.98 13.12 -4.17
N HIS A 51 -7.68 13.90 -5.21
CA HIS A 51 -6.95 13.43 -6.39
C HIS A 51 -5.55 12.91 -6.05
N ASN A 52 -4.85 13.58 -5.14
CA ASN A 52 -3.54 13.12 -4.70
C ASN A 52 -3.64 11.77 -3.98
N TRP A 53 -4.67 11.58 -3.15
CA TRP A 53 -4.90 10.29 -2.48
C TRP A 53 -5.29 9.17 -3.43
N GLN A 54 -6.05 9.46 -4.48
CA GLN A 54 -6.33 8.50 -5.56
C GLN A 54 -5.02 8.06 -6.24
N ARG A 55 -4.16 9.02 -6.61
CA ARG A 55 -2.85 8.72 -7.23
C ARG A 55 -1.96 7.88 -6.35
N ILE A 56 -1.86 8.22 -5.05
CA ILE A 56 -1.03 7.45 -4.11
C ILE A 56 -1.61 6.04 -3.93
N SER A 57 -2.94 5.91 -3.79
CA SER A 57 -3.59 4.60 -3.67
C SER A 57 -3.34 3.71 -4.89
N MET A 58 -3.36 4.27 -6.10
CA MET A 58 -2.97 3.55 -7.32
C MET A 58 -1.51 3.10 -7.29
N ALA A 59 -0.58 3.98 -6.88
CA ALA A 59 0.84 3.66 -6.80
C ALA A 59 1.13 2.51 -5.81
N ILE A 60 0.48 2.53 -4.65
CA ILE A 60 0.56 1.44 -3.67
C ILE A 60 0.04 0.14 -4.28
N ARG A 61 -1.13 0.16 -4.92
CA ARG A 61 -1.70 -1.03 -5.56
C ARG A 61 -0.82 -1.57 -6.69
N GLU A 62 -0.13 -0.70 -7.42
CA GLU A 62 0.83 -1.12 -8.44
C GLU A 62 2.01 -1.85 -7.81
N ALA A 63 2.61 -1.27 -6.78
CA ALA A 63 3.72 -1.87 -6.06
C ALA A 63 3.34 -3.26 -5.51
N LEU A 64 2.17 -3.37 -4.86
CA LEU A 64 1.66 -4.65 -4.33
C LEU A 64 1.42 -5.71 -5.42
N ARG A 65 1.14 -5.31 -6.67
CA ARG A 65 0.95 -6.23 -7.78
C ARG A 65 2.26 -6.83 -8.28
N THR A 66 3.38 -6.11 -8.11
CA THR A 66 4.70 -6.58 -8.54
C THR A 66 5.37 -7.56 -7.56
N VAL A 67 4.81 -7.73 -6.36
CA VAL A 67 5.35 -8.62 -5.33
C VAL A 67 4.52 -9.91 -5.28
N THR A 68 5.19 -11.06 -5.41
CA THR A 68 4.57 -12.39 -5.35
C THR A 68 4.67 -13.03 -3.98
N LEU A 69 3.83 -14.02 -3.69
CA LEU A 69 3.89 -14.82 -2.47
C LEU A 69 5.24 -15.51 -2.31
N ALA A 70 5.83 -15.98 -3.41
CA ALA A 70 7.17 -16.58 -3.42
C ALA A 70 8.28 -15.57 -3.03
N GLN A 71 8.10 -14.28 -3.32
CA GLN A 71 9.01 -13.22 -2.87
C GLN A 71 8.77 -12.88 -1.40
N LEU A 72 7.51 -12.79 -0.95
CA LEU A 72 7.19 -12.55 0.47
C LEU A 72 7.71 -13.66 1.40
N ALA A 73 7.66 -14.91 0.94
CA ALA A 73 8.17 -16.05 1.70
C ALA A 73 9.71 -16.06 1.82
N ARG A 74 10.42 -15.22 1.03
CA ARG A 74 11.87 -15.07 1.07
C ARG A 74 12.22 -13.73 1.70
N PRO A 75 12.73 -13.70 2.95
CA PRO A 75 13.22 -12.46 3.55
C PRO A 75 14.27 -11.84 2.63
N THR A 76 13.94 -10.72 2.01
CA THR A 76 14.95 -9.90 1.33
C THR A 76 15.61 -9.03 2.40
N ALA A 77 16.91 -8.74 2.26
CA ALA A 77 17.62 -7.86 3.19
C ALA A 77 16.80 -6.60 3.46
N ALA A 78 16.61 -6.26 4.75
CA ALA A 78 15.77 -5.15 5.16
C ALA A 78 16.18 -3.88 4.40
N VAL A 79 15.21 -3.21 3.76
CA VAL A 79 15.41 -1.84 3.28
C VAL A 79 15.57 -0.98 4.52
N PRO A 80 16.71 -0.30 4.74
CA PRO A 80 16.82 0.65 5.82
C PRO A 80 15.85 1.79 5.51
N LEU A 81 14.73 1.85 6.24
CA LEU A 81 13.85 3.02 6.23
C LEU A 81 14.51 4.10 7.09
N HIS A 82 15.61 4.67 6.58
CA HIS A 82 16.21 5.86 7.15
C HIS A 82 15.37 7.08 6.73
N MET A 83 14.41 7.45 7.57
CA MET A 83 13.72 8.72 7.47
C MET A 83 14.58 9.77 8.19
N ASP A 84 15.39 10.52 7.44
CA ASP A 84 16.20 11.62 7.98
C ASP A 84 15.31 12.84 8.25
N PHE A 85 14.82 12.98 9.48
CA PHE A 85 14.05 14.15 9.91
C PHE A 85 14.94 15.39 10.14
N GLY A 86 16.28 15.27 10.04
CA GLY A 86 17.21 16.38 10.27
C GLY A 86 17.19 17.47 9.21
N ALA A 87 16.74 17.18 7.99
CA ALA A 87 16.76 18.11 6.87
C ALA A 87 15.63 19.18 6.89
N LEU A 88 14.65 19.06 7.80
CA LEU A 88 13.49 19.98 7.87
C LEU A 88 13.63 21.11 8.90
N LEU A 89 14.65 21.09 9.77
CA LEU A 89 14.83 22.08 10.84
C LEU A 89 15.86 23.18 10.54
N THR A 90 16.46 23.21 9.35
CA THR A 90 17.52 24.19 9.00
C THR A 90 17.03 25.47 8.30
N HIS A 91 15.71 25.72 8.24
CA HIS A 91 15.14 26.92 7.60
C HIS A 91 14.45 27.91 8.55
N THR A 92 15.00 28.12 9.74
CA THR A 92 14.76 29.36 10.50
C THR A 92 16.07 29.97 11.00
N ARG A 93 16.83 30.59 10.09
CA ARG A 93 17.62 31.78 10.45
C ARG A 93 16.74 32.99 10.24
N HIS A 94 16.15 33.50 11.31
CA HIS A 94 15.79 34.91 11.36
C HIS A 94 16.76 35.60 12.29
N SER A 95 17.67 36.35 11.66
CA SER A 95 18.50 37.36 12.30
C SER A 95 17.57 38.40 12.93
N ARG A 96 17.68 38.62 14.24
CA ARG A 96 17.25 39.87 14.86
C ARG A 96 18.41 40.43 15.65
N THR A 97 18.84 41.58 15.16
CA THR A 97 19.45 42.69 15.89
C THR A 97 18.89 42.88 17.28
#